data_AF-A0A844HK81-F1
#
_entry.id   AF-A0A844HK81-F1
#
_cell.length_a   1.000
_cell.length_b   1.000
_cell.length_c   1.000
_cell.angle_alpha   90.00
_cell.angle_beta   90.00
_cell.angle_gamma   90.00
#
_symmetry.space_group_name_H-M   'P 1'
#
loop_
_entity.id
_entity.type
_entity.pdbx_description
1 polymer ?
#
loop_
_entity_poly.entity_id
_entity_poly.type
_entity_poly.pdbx_seq_one_letter_code
_entity_poly.pdbx_strand_id
1 'polypeptide(L)'
;MKRGGLFIRSFWVAILLMAALVIGLSVMAMMRDHPIVARILPPPAPVTHEIPETRLGQMIHDAGEAAYAAQTSRLDGLLEAAFAPVYAGIPAYADFHYSVLGEYSELGAAALGQMGEGMETRLFPQLGAGLERVAADLDQGFVATFRDHLEGQISDELAASGAKVTLGEMTQHIQQDAVSRIAVTAPVAVAITLTAQPAVKAAAALMAKKMATKIAGKAAAKGAVKATGVGGGAASGAAICSPGGPIASVLCGAGAAAVIWFGTDAAIVNIDEYFNRDEFEADLRMMIDENRAEVKQGLLAALNARREATEDFTFREAAGAD
;
A
#
# COMPACT_ATOMS: atom_id res chain seq x y z
N MET A 1 -77.78 38.22 62.27
CA MET A 1 -77.31 37.29 61.21
C MET A 1 -77.25 38.01 59.85
N LYS A 2 -76.15 38.72 59.51
CA LYS A 2 -75.95 39.32 58.17
C LYS A 2 -74.49 39.30 57.66
N ARG A 3 -73.52 38.78 58.43
CA ARG A 3 -72.09 38.76 58.05
C ARG A 3 -71.66 37.55 57.20
N GLY A 4 -72.45 36.46 57.14
CA GLY A 4 -72.09 35.25 56.38
C GLY A 4 -72.14 35.42 54.85
N GLY A 5 -72.97 36.34 54.34
CA GLY A 5 -73.13 36.54 52.90
C GLY A 5 -71.95 37.23 52.21
N LEU A 6 -71.13 38.00 52.94
CA LEU A 6 -69.98 38.70 52.37
C LEU A 6 -68.83 37.72 52.09
N PHE A 7 -68.59 36.78 53.01
CA PHE A 7 -67.50 35.79 52.92
C PHE A 7 -67.70 34.81 51.76
N ILE A 8 -68.94 34.34 51.56
CA ILE A 8 -69.30 33.45 50.45
C ILE A 8 -69.07 34.16 49.11
N ARG A 9 -69.44 35.43 48.98
CA ARG A 9 -69.26 36.20 47.75
C ARG A 9 -67.78 36.44 47.43
N SER A 10 -66.96 36.82 48.41
CA SER A 10 -65.52 37.00 48.21
C SER A 10 -64.79 35.70 47.85
N PHE A 11 -65.23 34.57 48.41
CA PHE A 11 -64.66 33.25 48.11
C PHE A 11 -64.90 32.83 46.65
N TRP A 12 -66.13 33.00 46.14
CA TRP A 12 -66.44 32.67 44.74
C TRP A 12 -65.75 33.58 43.73
N VAL A 13 -65.58 34.87 44.04
CA VAL A 13 -64.83 35.80 43.18
C VAL A 13 -63.37 35.39 43.06
N ALA A 14 -62.72 34.98 44.16
CA ALA A 14 -61.33 34.52 44.13
C ALA A 14 -61.16 33.23 43.30
N ILE A 15 -62.10 32.28 43.42
CA ILE A 15 -62.10 31.04 42.62
C ILE A 15 -62.24 31.35 41.14
N LEU A 16 -63.19 32.22 40.76
CA LEU A 16 -63.40 32.58 39.36
C LEU A 16 -62.19 33.31 38.77
N LEU A 17 -61.53 34.16 39.55
CA LEU A 17 -60.34 34.88 39.13
C LEU A 17 -59.15 33.92 38.92
N MET A 18 -58.93 32.98 39.86
CA MET A 18 -57.92 31.93 39.70
C MET A 18 -58.22 31.03 38.49
N ALA A 19 -59.47 30.61 38.30
CA ALA A 19 -59.87 29.81 37.15
C ALA A 19 -59.64 30.55 35.82
N ALA A 20 -60.02 31.82 35.74
CA ALA A 20 -59.77 32.65 34.57
C ALA A 20 -58.27 32.82 34.28
N LEU A 21 -57.44 32.96 35.32
CA LEU A 21 -55.99 33.07 35.18
C LEU A 21 -55.36 31.76 34.70
N VAL A 22 -55.78 30.61 35.23
CA VAL A 22 -55.32 29.29 34.79
C VAL A 22 -55.74 29.02 33.34
N ILE A 23 -56.99 29.34 32.98
CA ILE A 23 -57.49 29.21 31.60
C ILE A 23 -56.69 30.14 30.68
N GLY A 24 -56.45 31.39 31.08
CA GLY A 24 -55.69 32.36 30.31
C GLY A 24 -54.25 31.90 30.04
N LEU A 25 -53.55 31.38 31.07
CA LEU A 25 -52.20 30.83 30.91
C LEU A 25 -52.19 29.57 30.04
N SER A 26 -53.22 28.71 30.15
CA SER A 26 -53.34 27.49 29.36
C SER A 26 -53.57 27.81 27.87
N VAL A 27 -54.42 28.79 27.57
CA VAL A 27 -54.63 29.29 26.21
C VAL A 27 -53.35 29.92 25.66
N MET A 28 -52.62 30.70 26.46
CA MET A 28 -51.36 31.32 26.03
C MET A 28 -50.28 30.27 25.72
N ALA A 29 -50.19 29.20 26.51
CA ALA A 29 -49.32 28.06 26.23
C ALA A 29 -49.74 27.32 24.95
N MET A 30 -51.04 27.08 24.76
CA MET A 30 -51.57 26.39 23.57
C MET A 30 -51.41 27.23 22.29
N MET A 31 -51.45 28.57 22.39
CA MET A 31 -51.18 29.47 21.27
C MET A 31 -49.69 29.54 20.90
N ARG A 32 -48.78 29.32 21.85
CA ARG A 32 -47.33 29.28 21.58
C ARG A 32 -46.96 28.12 20.65
N ASP A 33 -47.65 26.99 20.76
CA ASP A 33 -47.41 25.80 19.95
C ASP A 33 -48.25 25.77 18.64
N HIS A 34 -49.03 26.83 18.36
CA HIS A 34 -49.86 26.89 17.16
C HIS A 34 -48.98 27.09 15.90
N PRO A 35 -49.21 26.34 14.81
CA PRO A 35 -48.37 26.35 13.58
C PRO A 35 -48.30 27.71 12.88
N ILE A 36 -49.22 28.63 13.19
CA ILE A 36 -49.22 30.01 12.69
C ILE A 36 -48.16 30.86 13.42
N VAL A 37 -47.99 30.68 14.73
CA VAL A 37 -46.98 31.41 15.53
C VAL A 37 -45.57 30.90 15.22
N ALA A 38 -45.42 29.59 14.99
CA ALA A 38 -44.17 28.97 14.52
C ALA A 38 -43.76 29.40 13.09
N ARG A 39 -44.67 30.00 12.31
CA ARG A 39 -44.38 30.60 10.99
C ARG A 39 -43.98 32.07 11.05
N ILE A 40 -44.29 32.75 12.15
CA ILE A 40 -44.07 34.20 12.34
C ILE A 40 -42.79 34.44 13.16
N LEU A 41 -42.45 33.56 14.10
CA LEU A 41 -41.13 33.53 14.70
C LEU A 41 -40.21 32.64 13.85
N PRO A 42 -39.09 33.16 13.32
CA PRO A 42 -38.06 32.27 12.81
C PRO A 42 -37.68 31.29 13.93
N PRO A 43 -37.42 30.01 13.62
CA PRO A 43 -36.89 29.09 14.62
C PRO A 43 -35.70 29.75 15.32
N PRO A 44 -35.53 29.57 16.65
CA PRO A 44 -34.34 30.07 17.31
C PRO A 44 -33.12 29.55 16.53
N ALA A 45 -32.22 30.46 16.18
CA ALA A 45 -31.02 30.09 15.43
C ALA A 45 -30.34 28.92 16.14
N PRO A 46 -29.90 27.88 15.41
CA PRO A 46 -29.18 26.78 16.01
C PRO A 46 -28.00 27.34 16.81
N VAL A 47 -27.79 26.82 18.01
CA VAL A 47 -26.64 27.22 18.82
C VAL A 47 -25.43 26.60 18.14
N THR A 48 -24.60 27.43 17.52
CA THR A 48 -23.34 26.98 16.93
C THR A 48 -22.26 26.92 18.00
N HIS A 49 -21.37 25.93 17.89
CA HIS A 49 -20.18 25.83 18.72
C HIS A 49 -18.96 25.78 17.82
N GLU A 50 -18.10 26.76 18.02
CA GLU A 50 -16.77 26.78 17.42
C GLU A 50 -15.81 26.05 18.35
N ILE A 51 -15.13 25.04 17.80
CA ILE A 51 -14.06 24.35 18.51
C ILE A 51 -12.85 25.28 18.50
N PRO A 52 -12.19 25.53 19.66
CA PRO A 52 -10.99 26.35 19.70
C PRO A 52 -9.92 25.82 18.73
N GLU A 53 -9.23 26.71 18.00
CA GLU A 53 -8.21 26.32 17.01
C GLU A 53 -7.13 25.38 17.60
N THR A 54 -6.72 25.63 18.85
CA THR A 54 -5.75 24.77 19.56
C THR A 54 -6.27 23.35 19.77
N ARG A 55 -7.58 23.20 20.05
CA ARG A 55 -8.23 21.91 20.23
C ARG A 55 -8.40 21.19 18.90
N LEU A 56 -8.80 21.93 17.86
CA LEU A 56 -8.94 21.40 16.51
C LEU A 56 -7.60 20.96 15.92
N GLY A 57 -6.52 21.70 16.21
CA GLY A 57 -5.16 21.30 15.83
C GLY A 57 -4.70 20.01 16.50
N GLN A 58 -5.05 19.81 17.78
CA GLN A 58 -4.81 18.54 18.46
C GLN A 58 -5.59 17.39 17.81
N MET A 59 -6.87 17.61 17.46
CA MET A 59 -7.68 16.58 16.78
C MET A 59 -7.10 16.21 15.41
N ILE A 60 -6.62 17.19 14.63
CA ILE A 60 -5.97 16.94 13.34
C ILE A 60 -4.69 16.12 13.52
N HIS A 61 -3.87 16.46 14.53
CA HIS A 61 -2.66 15.71 14.86
C HIS A 61 -2.99 14.26 15.29
N ASP A 62 -3.93 14.10 16.22
CA ASP A 62 -4.37 12.78 16.71
C ASP A 62 -4.92 11.91 15.57
N ALA A 63 -5.68 12.51 14.64
CA ALA A 63 -6.17 11.82 13.44
C ALA A 63 -5.03 11.40 12.50
N GLY A 64 -3.99 12.21 12.36
CA GLY A 64 -2.76 11.88 11.63
C GLY A 64 -2.01 10.68 12.24
N GLU A 65 -1.83 10.68 13.56
CA GLU A 65 -1.23 9.57 14.32
C GLU A 65 -2.05 8.28 14.18
N ALA A 66 -3.38 8.37 14.33
CA ALA A 66 -4.28 7.23 14.18
C ALA A 66 -4.21 6.64 12.76
N ALA A 67 -4.20 7.49 11.73
CA ALA A 67 -4.07 7.06 10.34
C ALA A 67 -2.71 6.39 10.06
N TYR A 68 -1.62 6.97 10.56
CA TYR A 68 -0.28 6.39 10.45
C TYR A 68 -0.19 5.01 11.12
N ALA A 69 -0.66 4.89 12.36
CA ALA A 69 -0.64 3.63 13.09
C ALA A 69 -1.48 2.54 12.38
N ALA A 70 -2.67 2.91 11.90
CA ALA A 70 -3.54 2.01 11.16
C ALA A 70 -2.87 1.50 9.87
N GLN A 71 -2.28 2.38 9.06
CA GLN A 71 -1.65 1.96 7.80
C GLN A 71 -0.34 1.18 8.02
N THR A 72 0.45 1.55 9.02
CA THR A 72 1.67 0.82 9.40
C THR A 72 1.37 -0.63 9.77
N SER A 73 0.26 -0.87 10.50
CA SER A 73 -0.16 -2.23 10.88
C SER A 73 -0.57 -3.11 9.68
N ARG A 74 -1.01 -2.50 8.58
CA ARG A 74 -1.46 -3.20 7.35
C ARG A 74 -0.34 -3.43 6.35
N LEU A 75 0.71 -2.63 6.40
CA LEU A 75 1.78 -2.59 5.41
C LEU A 75 2.41 -3.97 5.16
N ASP A 76 2.69 -4.73 6.23
CA ASP A 76 3.31 -6.05 6.09
C ASP A 76 2.45 -7.04 5.30
N GLY A 77 1.13 -7.05 5.54
CA GLY A 77 0.21 -7.91 4.81
C GLY A 77 0.04 -7.51 3.34
N LEU A 78 0.02 -6.19 3.07
CA LEU A 78 -0.03 -5.66 1.71
C LEU A 78 1.24 -5.99 0.91
N LEU A 79 2.41 -5.85 1.53
CA LEU A 79 3.68 -6.22 0.91
C LEU A 79 3.79 -7.73 0.71
N GLU A 80 3.33 -8.55 1.66
CA GLU A 80 3.28 -10.00 1.49
C GLU A 80 2.47 -10.39 0.25
N ALA A 81 1.28 -9.82 0.09
CA ALA A 81 0.44 -10.06 -1.08
C ALA A 81 1.10 -9.60 -2.40
N ALA A 82 1.81 -8.46 -2.38
CA ALA A 82 2.51 -7.95 -3.56
C ALA A 82 3.72 -8.81 -3.98
N PHE A 83 4.46 -9.35 -3.00
CA PHE A 83 5.67 -10.15 -3.24
C PHE A 83 5.39 -11.65 -3.39
N ALA A 84 4.24 -12.17 -2.95
CA ALA A 84 3.90 -13.59 -3.05
C ALA A 84 4.08 -14.18 -4.47
N PRO A 85 3.68 -13.51 -5.57
CA PRO A 85 3.93 -14.02 -6.92
C PRO A 85 5.43 -14.14 -7.27
N VAL A 86 6.26 -13.25 -6.72
CA VAL A 86 7.72 -13.26 -6.92
C VAL A 86 8.33 -14.48 -6.24
N TYR A 87 7.99 -14.73 -4.97
CA TYR A 87 8.46 -15.91 -4.25
C TYR A 87 7.98 -17.22 -4.87
N ALA A 88 6.73 -17.26 -5.36
CA ALA A 88 6.19 -18.40 -6.08
C ALA A 88 6.85 -18.62 -7.45
N GLY A 89 7.42 -17.58 -8.05
CA GLY A 89 8.14 -17.63 -9.32
C GLY A 89 9.58 -18.18 -9.22
N ILE A 90 10.15 -18.27 -8.02
CA ILE A 90 11.53 -18.73 -7.81
C ILE A 90 11.80 -20.11 -8.42
N PRO A 91 10.96 -21.15 -8.18
CA PRO A 91 11.22 -22.48 -8.75
C PRO A 91 11.16 -22.48 -10.29
N ALA A 92 10.21 -21.74 -10.88
CA ALA A 92 10.10 -21.63 -12.34
C ALA A 92 11.29 -20.89 -12.97
N TYR A 93 11.83 -19.88 -12.27
CA TYR A 93 13.06 -19.21 -12.68
C TYR A 93 14.28 -20.14 -12.55
N ALA A 94 14.35 -20.94 -11.49
CA ALA A 94 15.39 -21.94 -11.31
C ALA A 94 15.34 -23.01 -12.42
N ASP A 95 14.15 -23.53 -12.76
CA ASP A 95 13.97 -24.47 -13.88
C ASP A 95 14.48 -23.88 -15.21
N PHE A 96 14.22 -22.59 -15.43
CA PHE A 96 14.77 -21.88 -16.58
C PHE A 96 16.31 -21.81 -16.50
N HIS A 97 16.88 -21.36 -15.38
CA HIS A 97 18.33 -21.24 -15.17
C HIS A 97 19.05 -22.57 -15.41
N TYR A 98 18.51 -23.67 -14.88
CA TYR A 98 19.01 -25.03 -15.04
C TYR A 98 18.49 -25.74 -16.31
N SER A 99 18.01 -24.99 -17.30
CA SER A 99 17.72 -25.54 -18.63
C SER A 99 18.84 -25.22 -19.61
N VAL A 100 19.03 -26.08 -20.61
CA VAL A 100 19.98 -25.82 -21.71
C VAL A 100 19.65 -24.49 -22.38
N LEU A 101 18.38 -24.23 -22.67
CA LEU A 101 17.95 -22.96 -23.27
C LEU A 101 18.28 -21.76 -22.38
N GLY A 102 18.06 -21.90 -21.06
CA GLY A 102 18.39 -20.89 -20.06
C GLY A 102 19.86 -20.55 -20.06
N GLU A 103 20.74 -21.55 -19.95
CA GLU A 103 22.19 -21.35 -19.92
C GLU A 103 22.67 -20.56 -21.15
N TYR A 104 22.24 -20.94 -22.36
CA TYR A 104 22.60 -20.19 -23.58
C TYR A 104 22.02 -18.78 -23.61
N SER A 105 20.77 -18.62 -23.16
CA SER A 105 20.11 -17.30 -23.15
C SER A 105 20.71 -16.35 -22.13
N GLU A 106 21.07 -16.82 -20.94
CA GLU A 106 21.71 -16.03 -19.90
C GLU A 106 23.15 -15.67 -20.28
N LEU A 107 23.87 -16.56 -20.96
CA LEU A 107 25.21 -16.28 -21.47
C LEU A 107 25.18 -15.20 -22.55
N GLY A 108 24.20 -15.26 -23.46
CA GLY A 108 23.93 -14.19 -24.42
C GLY A 108 23.52 -12.88 -23.75
N ALA A 109 22.59 -12.92 -22.80
CA ALA A 109 22.13 -11.75 -22.07
C ALA A 109 23.24 -11.12 -21.22
N ALA A 110 24.10 -11.92 -20.59
CA ALA A 110 25.27 -11.45 -19.86
C ALA A 110 26.27 -10.76 -20.80
N ALA A 111 26.53 -11.33 -21.97
CA ALA A 111 27.42 -10.72 -22.98
C ALA A 111 26.88 -9.38 -23.51
N LEU A 112 25.55 -9.23 -23.58
CA LEU A 112 24.87 -8.01 -24.01
C LEU A 112 24.56 -7.02 -22.87
N GLY A 113 24.84 -7.38 -21.62
CA GLY A 113 24.48 -6.58 -20.44
C GLY A 113 22.97 -6.52 -20.14
N GLN A 114 22.18 -7.44 -20.69
CA GLN A 114 20.71 -7.48 -20.62
C GLN A 114 20.17 -8.46 -19.58
N MET A 115 21.04 -9.04 -18.75
CA MET A 115 20.63 -10.07 -17.78
C MET A 115 19.63 -9.54 -16.74
N GLY A 116 19.73 -8.26 -16.35
CA GLY A 116 18.79 -7.61 -15.43
C GLY A 116 17.36 -7.57 -15.97
N GLU A 117 17.19 -7.20 -17.23
CA GLU A 117 15.87 -7.08 -17.88
C GLU A 117 15.21 -8.46 -18.05
N GLY A 118 16.00 -9.47 -18.44
CA GLY A 118 15.50 -10.84 -18.57
C GLY A 118 15.06 -11.45 -17.25
N MET A 119 15.70 -11.06 -16.15
CA MET A 119 15.39 -11.48 -14.80
C MET A 119 14.18 -10.72 -14.22
N GLU A 120 14.12 -9.40 -14.43
CA GLU A 120 12.96 -8.56 -14.11
C GLU A 120 11.67 -9.13 -14.73
N THR A 121 11.73 -9.45 -16.02
CA THR A 121 10.58 -9.96 -16.78
C THR A 121 10.08 -11.32 -16.28
N ARG A 122 10.98 -12.19 -15.79
CA ARG A 122 10.63 -13.55 -15.37
C ARG A 122 10.25 -13.64 -13.90
N LEU A 123 10.97 -12.92 -13.03
CA LEU A 123 10.83 -13.04 -11.58
C LEU A 123 9.95 -11.94 -10.98
N PHE A 124 9.87 -10.77 -11.61
CA PHE A 124 9.14 -9.60 -11.12
C PHE A 124 8.01 -9.08 -12.02
N PRO A 125 7.37 -9.88 -12.90
CA PRO A 125 6.50 -9.37 -13.97
C PRO A 125 5.30 -8.54 -13.48
N GLN A 126 4.86 -8.77 -12.24
CA GLN A 126 3.68 -8.14 -11.66
C GLN A 126 3.99 -7.31 -10.40
N LEU A 127 5.27 -7.28 -9.97
CA LEU A 127 5.62 -6.62 -8.72
C LEU A 127 5.35 -5.12 -8.78
N GLY A 128 5.69 -4.46 -9.90
CA GLY A 128 5.44 -3.03 -10.09
C GLY A 128 3.96 -2.66 -9.91
N ALA A 129 3.06 -3.34 -10.63
CA ALA A 129 1.62 -3.16 -10.48
C ALA A 129 1.10 -3.57 -9.09
N GLY A 130 1.76 -4.53 -8.44
CA GLY A 130 1.51 -4.91 -7.05
C GLY A 130 1.78 -3.77 -6.08
N LEU A 131 2.95 -3.14 -6.20
CA LEU A 131 3.38 -2.03 -5.35
C LEU A 131 2.57 -0.75 -5.58
N GLU A 132 2.14 -0.50 -6.82
CA GLU A 132 1.18 0.58 -7.13
C GLU A 132 -0.15 0.38 -6.40
N ARG A 133 -0.68 -0.86 -6.38
CA ARG A 133 -1.87 -1.21 -5.60
C ARG A 133 -1.65 -1.02 -4.10
N VAL A 134 -0.49 -1.44 -3.58
CA VAL A 134 -0.14 -1.22 -2.16
C VAL A 134 -0.17 0.27 -1.82
N ALA A 135 0.44 1.14 -2.63
CA ALA A 135 0.42 2.57 -2.36
C ALA A 135 -0.97 3.19 -2.47
N ALA A 136 -1.77 2.80 -3.47
CA ALA A 136 -3.15 3.25 -3.57
C ALA A 136 -3.98 2.85 -2.34
N ASP A 137 -3.83 1.62 -1.85
CA ASP A 137 -4.50 1.13 -0.65
C ASP A 137 -4.08 1.90 0.62
N LEU A 138 -2.78 2.19 0.76
CA LEU A 138 -2.24 2.98 1.86
C LEU A 138 -2.74 4.43 1.79
N ASP A 139 -2.78 5.04 0.60
CA ASP A 139 -3.24 6.40 0.39
C ASP A 139 -4.73 6.55 0.72
N GLN A 140 -5.57 5.65 0.19
CA GLN A 140 -7.00 5.65 0.46
C GLN A 140 -7.29 5.34 1.94
N GLY A 141 -6.58 4.36 2.50
CA GLY A 141 -6.71 3.97 3.90
C GLY A 141 -6.34 5.11 4.85
N PHE A 142 -5.25 5.83 4.57
CA PHE A 142 -4.81 6.94 5.39
C PHE A 142 -5.87 8.05 5.44
N VAL A 143 -6.38 8.47 4.28
CA VAL A 143 -7.40 9.53 4.19
C VAL A 143 -8.70 9.10 4.88
N ALA A 144 -9.12 7.85 4.69
CA ALA A 144 -10.33 7.33 5.32
C ALA A 144 -10.20 7.32 6.85
N THR A 145 -9.12 6.74 7.38
CA THR A 145 -8.89 6.69 8.85
C THR A 145 -8.74 8.09 9.44
N PHE A 146 -8.04 9.00 8.76
CA PHE A 146 -7.90 10.39 9.20
C PHE A 146 -9.27 11.06 9.31
N ARG A 147 -10.11 10.96 8.27
CA ARG A 147 -11.46 11.54 8.25
C ARG A 147 -12.31 10.96 9.38
N ASP A 148 -12.37 9.64 9.48
CA ASP A 148 -13.22 8.95 10.46
C ASP A 148 -12.83 9.34 11.90
N HIS A 149 -11.53 9.47 12.19
CA HIS A 149 -11.06 9.86 13.51
C HIS A 149 -11.37 11.33 13.82
N LEU A 150 -11.12 12.23 12.86
CA LEU A 150 -11.40 13.65 13.02
C LEU A 150 -12.91 13.92 13.19
N GLU A 151 -13.75 13.31 12.36
CA GLU A 151 -15.21 13.39 12.48
C GLU A 151 -15.71 12.83 13.81
N GLY A 152 -15.14 11.71 14.27
CA GLY A 152 -15.44 11.14 15.58
C GLY A 152 -15.12 12.08 16.73
N GLN A 153 -13.91 12.65 16.76
CA GLN A 153 -13.49 13.58 17.81
C GLN A 153 -14.34 14.86 17.82
N ILE A 154 -14.68 15.41 16.65
CA ILE A 154 -15.57 16.57 16.54
C ILE A 154 -16.98 16.23 17.06
N SER A 155 -17.52 15.06 16.70
CA SER A 155 -18.83 14.60 17.17
C SER A 155 -18.86 14.44 18.70
N ASP A 156 -17.81 13.90 19.30
CA ASP A 156 -17.70 13.73 20.75
C ASP A 156 -17.62 15.09 21.48
N GLU A 157 -16.89 16.06 20.93
CA GLU A 157 -16.78 17.42 21.47
C GLU A 157 -18.13 18.16 21.40
N LEU A 158 -18.88 18.00 20.32
CA LEU A 158 -20.24 18.54 20.19
C LEU A 158 -21.21 17.88 21.16
N ALA A 159 -21.13 16.56 21.35
CA ALA A 159 -21.96 15.83 22.29
C ALA A 159 -21.71 16.30 23.74
N ALA A 160 -20.45 16.55 24.10
CA ALA A 160 -20.06 17.12 25.39
C ALA A 160 -20.60 18.56 25.58
N SER A 161 -20.75 19.31 24.51
CA SER A 161 -21.30 20.68 24.50
C SER A 161 -22.83 20.74 24.62
N GLY A 162 -23.53 19.63 24.34
CA GLY A 162 -24.97 19.46 24.57
C GLY A 162 -25.80 19.15 23.31
N ALA A 163 -26.95 18.49 23.51
CA ALA A 163 -27.73 17.80 22.46
C ALA A 163 -28.39 18.64 21.35
N LYS A 164 -28.11 19.95 21.25
CA LYS A 164 -28.67 20.85 20.22
C LYS A 164 -27.64 21.80 19.60
N VAL A 165 -26.36 21.47 19.78
CA VAL A 165 -25.25 22.28 19.29
C VAL A 165 -24.84 21.79 17.91
N THR A 166 -24.76 22.70 16.94
CA THR A 166 -24.22 22.41 15.60
C THR A 166 -22.78 22.91 15.49
N LEU A 167 -21.99 22.28 14.63
CA LEU A 167 -20.65 22.77 14.32
C LEU A 167 -20.74 24.18 13.75
N GLY A 168 -19.87 25.07 14.20
CA GLY A 168 -19.73 26.39 13.62
C GLY A 168 -19.09 26.36 12.22
N GLU A 169 -19.34 27.40 11.43
CA GLU A 169 -18.90 27.48 10.03
C GLU A 169 -17.37 27.46 9.92
N MET A 170 -16.65 28.11 10.85
CA MET A 170 -15.19 28.15 10.83
C MET A 170 -14.60 26.75 11.06
N THR A 171 -15.09 26.05 12.10
CA THR A 171 -14.66 24.68 12.38
C THR A 171 -14.96 23.73 11.22
N GLN A 172 -16.12 23.87 10.58
CA GLN A 172 -16.50 23.06 9.42
C GLN A 172 -15.58 23.31 8.21
N HIS A 173 -15.24 24.57 7.93
CA HIS A 173 -14.31 24.90 6.84
C HIS A 173 -12.91 24.35 7.09
N ILE A 174 -12.40 24.47 8.31
CA ILE A 174 -11.08 23.92 8.68
C ILE A 174 -11.08 22.39 8.57
N GLN A 175 -12.14 21.71 9.01
CA GLN A 175 -12.26 20.26 8.88
C GLN A 175 -12.20 19.82 7.41
N GLN A 176 -12.96 20.48 6.53
CA GLN A 176 -12.99 20.17 5.11
C GLN A 176 -11.64 20.46 4.45
N ASP A 177 -11.00 21.59 4.79
CA ASP A 177 -9.67 21.94 4.32
C ASP A 177 -8.64 20.88 4.78
N ALA A 178 -8.68 20.47 6.05
CA ALA A 178 -7.84 19.41 6.60
C ALA A 178 -7.92 18.11 5.81
N VAL A 179 -9.14 17.61 5.59
CA VAL A 179 -9.38 16.40 4.81
C VAL A 179 -8.96 16.55 3.35
N SER A 180 -9.14 17.73 2.75
CA SER A 180 -8.76 17.98 1.35
C SER A 180 -7.23 18.03 1.19
N ARG A 181 -6.53 18.73 2.09
CA ARG A 181 -5.07 18.88 2.03
C ARG A 181 -4.41 17.55 2.29
N ILE A 182 -4.84 16.79 3.30
CA ILE A 182 -4.21 15.50 3.57
C ILE A 182 -4.37 14.51 2.41
N ALA A 183 -5.43 14.63 1.61
CA ALA A 183 -5.63 13.80 0.42
C ALA A 183 -4.62 14.08 -0.70
N VAL A 184 -4.07 15.29 -0.76
CA VAL A 184 -3.12 15.73 -1.81
C VAL A 184 -1.69 15.90 -1.31
N THR A 185 -1.48 16.03 0.00
CA THR A 185 -0.15 16.22 0.60
C THR A 185 0.60 14.91 0.71
N ALA A 186 1.82 14.88 0.16
CA ALA A 186 2.77 13.78 0.24
C ALA A 186 2.14 12.39 -0.02
N PRO A 187 1.48 12.17 -1.17
CA PRO A 187 0.86 10.88 -1.47
C PRO A 187 1.91 9.77 -1.48
N VAL A 188 1.59 8.64 -0.86
CA VAL A 188 2.46 7.47 -0.74
C VAL A 188 2.82 6.92 -2.13
N ALA A 189 1.93 7.09 -3.12
CA ALA A 189 2.21 6.76 -4.52
C ALA A 189 3.48 7.44 -5.08
N VAL A 190 3.84 8.65 -4.63
CA VAL A 190 5.09 9.32 -5.05
C VAL A 190 6.31 8.61 -4.48
N ALA A 191 6.20 8.02 -3.29
CA ALA A 191 7.30 7.22 -2.74
C ALA A 191 7.53 5.94 -3.55
N ILE A 192 6.49 5.32 -4.13
CA ILE A 192 6.67 4.16 -5.01
C ILE A 192 7.48 4.52 -6.25
N THR A 193 7.18 5.65 -6.89
CA THR A 193 7.90 6.06 -8.12
C THR A 193 9.34 6.46 -7.83
N LEU A 194 9.61 7.05 -6.66
CA LEU A 194 10.93 7.54 -6.28
C LEU A 194 11.82 6.50 -5.58
N THR A 195 11.23 5.54 -4.87
CA THR A 195 11.98 4.59 -4.02
C THR A 195 11.74 3.15 -4.45
N ALA A 196 10.48 2.72 -4.58
CA ALA A 196 10.17 1.30 -4.74
C ALA A 196 10.44 0.77 -6.16
N GLN A 197 10.04 1.50 -7.20
CA GLN A 197 10.29 1.12 -8.60
C GLN A 197 11.79 1.07 -8.92
N PRO A 198 12.60 2.09 -8.55
CA PRO A 198 14.05 2.00 -8.64
C PRO A 198 14.65 0.86 -7.82
N ALA A 199 14.14 0.59 -6.60
CA ALA A 199 14.62 -0.51 -5.76
C ALA A 199 14.38 -1.89 -6.41
N VAL A 200 13.20 -2.12 -7.01
CA VAL A 200 12.90 -3.35 -7.75
C VAL A 200 13.89 -3.55 -8.90
N LYS A 201 14.17 -2.49 -9.67
CA LYS A 201 15.12 -2.53 -10.78
C LYS A 201 16.56 -2.72 -10.29
N ALA A 202 16.94 -2.07 -9.20
CA ALA A 202 18.25 -2.21 -8.58
C ALA A 202 18.46 -3.62 -8.03
N ALA A 203 17.44 -4.21 -7.40
CA ALA A 203 17.43 -5.59 -6.96
C ALA A 203 17.63 -6.53 -8.15
N ALA A 204 16.81 -6.43 -9.21
CA ALA A 204 16.97 -7.23 -10.43
C ALA A 204 18.39 -7.09 -11.03
N ALA A 205 18.96 -5.88 -11.05
CA ALA A 205 20.32 -5.64 -11.52
C ALA A 205 21.40 -6.26 -10.61
N LEU A 206 21.24 -6.19 -9.29
CA LEU A 206 22.15 -6.82 -8.32
C LEU A 206 22.12 -8.35 -8.43
N MET A 207 20.93 -8.93 -8.52
CA MET A 207 20.77 -10.37 -8.71
C MET A 207 21.39 -10.79 -10.05
N ALA A 208 21.09 -10.08 -11.14
CA ALA A 208 21.69 -10.32 -12.44
C ALA A 208 23.22 -10.19 -12.42
N LYS A 209 23.79 -9.25 -11.66
CA LYS A 209 25.25 -9.12 -11.50
C LYS A 209 25.86 -10.33 -10.80
N LYS A 210 25.24 -10.82 -9.72
CA LYS A 210 25.68 -12.05 -9.03
C LYS A 210 25.60 -13.25 -9.96
N MET A 211 24.52 -13.38 -10.73
CA MET A 211 24.36 -14.47 -11.69
C MET A 211 25.36 -14.39 -12.85
N ALA A 212 25.56 -13.20 -13.43
CA ALA A 212 26.56 -12.99 -14.47
C ALA A 212 27.98 -13.38 -14.00
N THR A 213 28.29 -13.12 -12.72
CA THR A 213 29.57 -13.54 -12.11
C THR A 213 29.67 -15.07 -12.00
N LYS A 214 28.60 -15.75 -11.56
CA LYS A 214 28.54 -17.24 -11.51
C LYS A 214 28.65 -17.85 -12.92
N ILE A 215 27.99 -17.28 -13.93
CA ILE A 215 28.04 -17.73 -15.33
C ILE A 215 29.43 -17.51 -15.94
N ALA A 216 30.03 -16.34 -15.74
CA ALA A 216 31.38 -16.06 -16.22
C ALA A 216 32.41 -17.05 -15.64
N GLY A 217 32.27 -17.40 -14.36
CA GLY A 217 33.09 -18.43 -13.72
C GLY A 217 32.90 -19.82 -14.35
N LYS A 218 31.66 -20.24 -14.59
CA LYS A 218 31.35 -21.52 -15.26
C LYS A 218 31.84 -21.57 -16.70
N ALA A 219 31.73 -20.49 -17.46
CA ALA A 219 32.23 -20.39 -18.83
C ALA A 219 33.77 -20.49 -18.89
N ALA A 220 34.49 -19.84 -17.95
CA ALA A 220 35.94 -19.97 -17.83
C ALA A 220 36.36 -21.42 -17.49
N ALA A 221 35.64 -22.08 -16.59
CA ALA A 221 35.87 -23.48 -16.23
C ALA A 221 35.57 -24.45 -17.39
N LYS A 222 34.42 -24.33 -18.05
CA LYS A 222 34.05 -25.12 -19.24
C LYS A 222 35.03 -24.86 -20.41
N GLY A 223 35.53 -23.63 -20.56
CA GLY A 223 36.58 -23.28 -21.54
C GLY A 223 37.92 -23.96 -21.25
N ALA A 224 38.34 -24.00 -19.98
CA ALA A 224 39.54 -24.72 -19.56
C ALA A 224 39.42 -26.25 -19.70
N VAL A 225 38.24 -26.82 -19.41
CA VAL A 225 37.95 -28.26 -19.61
C VAL A 225 37.83 -28.62 -21.09
N LYS A 226 37.22 -27.78 -21.93
CA LYS A 226 37.18 -28.01 -23.39
C LYS A 226 38.57 -27.84 -24.03
N ALA A 227 39.42 -26.95 -23.52
CA ALA A 227 40.81 -26.83 -23.96
C ALA A 227 41.72 -28.01 -23.53
N THR A 228 41.47 -28.60 -22.36
CA THR A 228 42.22 -29.76 -21.87
C THR A 228 41.65 -31.11 -22.35
N GLY A 229 40.35 -31.19 -22.64
CA GLY A 229 39.67 -32.41 -23.10
C GLY A 229 39.54 -32.54 -24.63
N VAL A 230 39.35 -31.45 -25.38
CA VAL A 230 39.29 -31.49 -26.86
C VAL A 230 40.67 -31.26 -27.49
N GLY A 231 41.63 -30.70 -26.73
CA GLY A 231 43.06 -30.70 -27.10
C GLY A 231 43.76 -32.06 -26.87
N GLY A 232 43.17 -32.98 -26.12
CA GLY A 232 43.74 -34.31 -25.81
C GLY A 232 42.89 -35.50 -26.27
N GLY A 233 41.73 -35.26 -26.90
CA GLY A 233 40.70 -36.26 -27.15
C GLY A 233 40.42 -36.57 -28.61
N ALA A 234 41.43 -36.61 -29.48
CA ALA A 234 41.28 -37.15 -30.84
C ALA A 234 41.08 -38.70 -30.87
N ALA A 235 40.88 -39.36 -29.72
CA ALA A 235 40.96 -40.81 -29.60
C ALA A 235 39.64 -41.57 -29.35
N SER A 236 38.50 -40.92 -29.07
CA SER A 236 37.29 -41.66 -28.68
C SER A 236 36.00 -41.34 -29.44
N GLY A 237 35.99 -40.34 -30.34
CA GLY A 237 34.81 -40.03 -31.18
C GLY A 237 34.65 -40.90 -32.43
N ALA A 238 35.68 -41.66 -32.83
CA ALA A 238 35.66 -42.44 -34.07
C ALA A 238 35.05 -43.85 -33.94
N ALA A 239 34.70 -44.31 -32.74
CA ALA A 239 34.33 -45.72 -32.52
C ALA A 239 32.81 -46.02 -32.56
N ILE A 240 31.93 -45.01 -32.54
CA ILE A 240 30.49 -45.26 -32.39
C ILE A 240 29.72 -45.32 -33.73
N CYS A 241 30.39 -45.04 -34.86
CA CYS A 241 29.79 -45.28 -36.18
C CYS A 241 30.73 -46.03 -37.14
N SER A 242 30.69 -47.36 -36.99
CA SER A 242 30.90 -48.41 -38.00
C SER A 242 32.20 -49.24 -37.89
N PRO A 243 32.09 -50.59 -37.82
CA PRO A 243 33.19 -51.48 -38.19
C PRO A 243 33.30 -51.49 -39.73
N GLY A 244 33.81 -50.41 -40.31
CA GLY A 244 33.74 -50.26 -41.77
C GLY A 244 34.32 -48.97 -42.36
N GLY A 245 35.43 -48.47 -41.83
CA GLY A 245 36.35 -47.61 -42.57
C GLY A 245 36.01 -46.10 -42.73
N PRO A 246 37.01 -45.28 -43.10
CA PRO A 246 37.01 -43.81 -42.99
C PRO A 246 36.11 -43.06 -43.99
N ILE A 247 35.28 -43.76 -44.76
CA ILE A 247 34.34 -43.16 -45.75
C ILE A 247 32.88 -43.25 -45.26
N ALA A 248 32.60 -44.00 -44.18
CA ALA A 248 31.26 -44.10 -43.56
C ALA A 248 31.00 -43.05 -42.45
N SER A 249 32.01 -42.25 -42.07
CA SER A 249 31.95 -41.31 -40.94
C SER A 249 31.11 -40.04 -41.17
N VAL A 250 30.70 -39.77 -42.42
CA VAL A 250 29.94 -38.55 -42.76
C VAL A 250 28.44 -38.71 -42.49
N LEU A 251 27.93 -39.95 -42.40
CA LEU A 251 26.50 -40.23 -42.19
C LEU A 251 26.09 -40.34 -40.70
N CYS A 252 27.05 -40.27 -39.78
CA CYS A 252 26.81 -39.94 -38.37
C CYS A 252 27.09 -38.46 -38.05
N GLY A 253 26.98 -37.61 -39.07
CA GLY A 253 26.32 -36.30 -39.11
C GLY A 253 26.54 -35.27 -37.99
N ALA A 254 26.49 -34.00 -38.41
CA ALA A 254 26.27 -32.85 -37.54
C ALA A 254 25.11 -33.06 -36.53
N GLY A 255 24.13 -33.92 -36.83
CA GLY A 255 23.08 -34.34 -35.92
C GLY A 255 23.56 -35.16 -34.71
N ALA A 256 24.45 -36.14 -34.86
CA ALA A 256 24.98 -36.91 -33.72
C ALA A 256 26.00 -36.09 -32.93
N ALA A 257 26.80 -35.26 -33.61
CA ALA A 257 27.67 -34.30 -32.96
C ALA A 257 26.88 -33.24 -32.17
N ALA A 258 25.75 -32.76 -32.70
CA ALA A 258 24.85 -31.85 -31.98
C ALA A 258 24.18 -32.55 -30.78
N VAL A 259 23.71 -33.80 -30.93
CA VAL A 259 23.14 -34.58 -29.82
C VAL A 259 24.18 -34.83 -28.73
N ILE A 260 25.43 -35.14 -29.08
CA ILE A 260 26.53 -35.27 -28.10
C ILE A 260 26.87 -33.92 -27.46
N TRP A 261 26.90 -32.84 -28.24
CA TRP A 261 27.21 -31.48 -27.76
C TRP A 261 26.16 -30.98 -26.77
N PHE A 262 24.89 -30.97 -27.17
CA PHE A 262 23.77 -30.57 -26.32
C PHE A 262 23.50 -31.60 -25.20
N GLY A 263 23.76 -32.89 -25.42
CA GLY A 263 23.63 -33.93 -24.40
C GLY A 263 24.68 -33.81 -23.29
N THR A 264 25.92 -33.44 -23.63
CA THR A 264 26.97 -33.17 -22.63
C THR A 264 26.62 -31.93 -21.82
N ASP A 265 26.15 -30.86 -22.47
CA ASP A 265 25.70 -29.66 -21.77
C ASP A 265 24.50 -29.97 -20.85
N ALA A 266 23.51 -30.73 -21.31
CA ALA A 266 22.38 -31.16 -20.50
C ALA A 266 22.79 -32.00 -19.27
N ALA A 267 23.74 -32.93 -19.42
CA ALA A 267 24.24 -33.74 -18.31
C ALA A 267 24.99 -32.89 -17.27
N ILE A 268 25.83 -31.94 -17.72
CA ILE A 268 26.55 -31.02 -16.81
C ILE A 268 25.56 -30.12 -16.06
N VAL A 269 24.53 -29.61 -16.74
CA VAL A 269 23.51 -28.76 -16.12
C VAL A 269 22.69 -29.53 -15.07
N ASN A 270 22.30 -30.78 -15.35
CA ASN A 270 21.58 -31.61 -14.36
C ASN A 270 22.43 -31.91 -13.12
N ILE A 271 23.74 -32.12 -13.28
CA ILE A 271 24.65 -32.32 -12.14
C ILE A 271 24.71 -31.05 -11.30
N ASP A 272 24.89 -29.90 -11.96
CA ASP A 272 24.96 -28.60 -11.29
C ASP A 272 23.64 -28.23 -10.60
N GLU A 273 22.49 -28.55 -11.20
CA GLU A 273 21.18 -28.40 -10.58
C GLU A 273 21.07 -29.24 -9.31
N TYR A 274 21.40 -30.53 -9.39
CA TYR A 274 21.29 -31.45 -8.24
C TYR A 274 22.08 -30.99 -7.02
N PHE A 275 23.22 -30.32 -7.22
CA PHE A 275 24.06 -29.86 -6.12
C PHE A 275 23.81 -28.42 -5.68
N ASN A 276 23.38 -27.53 -6.58
CA ASN A 276 23.36 -26.08 -6.32
C ASN A 276 21.96 -25.46 -6.32
N ARG A 277 20.90 -26.20 -6.68
CA ARG A 277 19.54 -25.64 -6.82
C ARG A 277 19.03 -25.02 -5.52
N ASP A 278 19.14 -25.74 -4.41
CA ASP A 278 18.65 -25.25 -3.11
C ASP A 278 19.39 -23.96 -2.68
N GLU A 279 20.71 -23.92 -2.88
CA GLU A 279 21.53 -22.72 -2.59
C GLU A 279 21.14 -21.55 -3.50
N PHE A 280 20.90 -21.80 -4.79
CA PHE A 280 20.47 -20.79 -5.75
C PHE A 280 19.09 -20.22 -5.43
N GLU A 281 18.11 -21.07 -5.11
CA GLU A 281 16.78 -20.63 -4.69
C GLU A 281 16.85 -19.86 -3.36
N ALA A 282 17.70 -20.27 -2.42
CA ALA A 282 17.93 -19.55 -1.18
C ALA A 282 18.56 -18.17 -1.40
N ASP A 283 19.56 -18.06 -2.30
CA ASP A 283 20.16 -16.78 -2.70
C ASP A 283 19.09 -15.84 -3.28
N LEU A 284 18.22 -16.35 -4.16
CA LEU A 284 17.11 -15.57 -4.73
C LEU A 284 16.15 -15.07 -3.64
N ARG A 285 15.74 -15.94 -2.72
CA ARG A 285 14.89 -15.57 -1.59
C ARG A 285 15.50 -14.45 -0.76
N MET A 286 16.78 -14.58 -0.40
CA MET A 286 17.49 -13.56 0.38
C MET A 286 17.49 -12.20 -0.31
N MET A 287 17.76 -12.16 -1.63
CA MET A 287 17.78 -10.90 -2.37
C MET A 287 16.38 -10.29 -2.55
N ILE A 288 15.34 -11.12 -2.65
CA ILE A 288 13.94 -10.66 -2.65
C ILE A 288 13.57 -10.10 -1.27
N ASP A 289 14.00 -10.73 -0.18
CA ASP A 289 13.77 -10.27 1.19
C ASP A 289 14.42 -8.92 1.46
N GLU A 290 15.67 -8.73 1.01
CA GLU A 290 16.39 -7.46 1.08
C GLU A 290 15.63 -6.35 0.33
N ASN A 291 15.18 -6.63 -0.90
CA ASN A 291 14.39 -5.67 -1.69
C ASN A 291 13.03 -5.37 -1.03
N ARG A 292 12.35 -6.38 -0.48
CA ARG A 292 11.09 -6.20 0.26
C ARG A 292 11.29 -5.29 1.48
N ALA A 293 12.41 -5.43 2.19
CA ALA A 293 12.76 -4.59 3.33
C ALA A 293 13.02 -3.13 2.92
N GLU A 294 13.74 -2.90 1.81
CA GLU A 294 13.99 -1.55 1.28
C GLU A 294 12.69 -0.86 0.86
N VAL A 295 11.82 -1.56 0.12
CA VAL A 295 10.49 -1.05 -0.28
C VAL A 295 9.65 -0.73 0.96
N LYS A 296 9.67 -1.60 1.99
CA LYS A 296 8.98 -1.36 3.25
C LYS A 296 9.46 -0.07 3.93
N GLN A 297 10.77 0.15 4.00
CA GLN A 297 11.34 1.36 4.60
C GLN A 297 10.93 2.62 3.84
N GLY A 298 10.94 2.59 2.51
CA GLY A 298 10.50 3.71 1.68
C GLY A 298 9.03 4.07 1.91
N LEU A 299 8.16 3.06 2.01
CA LEU A 299 6.73 3.25 2.30
C LEU A 299 6.49 3.77 3.72
N LEU A 300 7.22 3.28 4.72
CA LEU A 300 7.15 3.79 6.09
C LEU A 300 7.58 5.25 6.18
N ALA A 301 8.66 5.61 5.49
CA ALA A 301 9.13 7.00 5.42
C ALA A 301 8.08 7.92 4.78
N ALA A 302 7.39 7.45 3.74
CA ALA A 302 6.31 8.19 3.08
C ALA A 302 5.10 8.40 4.00
N LEU A 303 4.67 7.35 4.69
CA LEU A 303 3.60 7.43 5.69
C LEU A 303 3.97 8.38 6.84
N ASN A 304 5.23 8.34 7.29
CA ASN A 304 5.71 9.23 8.34
C ASN A 304 5.76 10.69 7.88
N ALA A 305 6.25 10.96 6.67
CA ALA A 305 6.26 12.32 6.12
C ALA A 305 4.84 12.90 6.00
N ARG A 306 3.85 12.05 5.66
CA ARG A 306 2.44 12.46 5.60
C ARG A 306 1.85 12.73 6.99
N ARG A 307 2.23 11.93 8.00
CA ARG A 307 1.89 12.16 9.41
C ARG A 307 2.46 13.50 9.90
N GLU A 308 3.74 13.76 9.65
CA GLU A 308 4.40 15.03 10.01
C GLU A 308 3.72 16.23 9.35
N ALA A 309 3.25 16.10 8.11
CA ALA A 309 2.49 17.16 7.44
C ALA A 309 1.15 17.51 8.12
N THR A 310 0.63 16.68 9.02
CA THR A 310 -0.54 17.03 9.86
C THR A 310 -0.16 17.91 11.05
N GLU A 311 1.11 17.92 11.46
CA GLU A 311 1.62 18.76 12.56
C GLU A 311 1.80 20.22 12.09
N ASP A 312 2.19 20.40 10.83
CA ASP A 312 2.42 21.71 10.20
C ASP A 312 1.13 22.39 9.73
N PHE A 313 -0.04 21.93 10.19
CA PHE A 313 -1.33 22.56 9.87
C PHE A 313 -1.42 23.96 10.48
N THR A 314 -1.08 24.98 9.70
CA THR A 314 -1.21 26.37 10.12
C THR A 314 -2.59 26.90 9.73
N PHE A 315 -3.41 27.27 10.73
CA PHE A 315 -4.75 27.84 10.53
C PHE A 315 -4.77 29.23 9.85
N ARG A 316 -3.59 29.79 9.54
CA ARG A 316 -3.41 31.16 9.04
C ARG A 316 -4.06 31.43 7.68
N GLU A 317 -4.32 30.41 6.86
CA GLU A 317 -4.97 30.58 5.56
C GLU A 317 -6.51 30.48 5.64
N ALA A 318 -7.07 29.85 6.67
CA ALA A 318 -8.53 29.69 6.80
C ALA A 318 -9.21 30.95 7.34
N ALA A 319 -8.51 31.77 8.14
CA ALA A 319 -9.04 33.02 8.70
C ALA A 319 -8.94 34.23 7.74
N GLY A 320 -8.56 34.01 6.48
CA GLY A 320 -8.28 35.06 5.49
C GLY A 320 -9.17 34.96 4.25
N ALA A 321 -10.49 35.05 4.43
CA ALA A 321 -11.41 35.44 3.37
C ALA A 321 -12.53 36.30 4.00
N ASP A 322 -12.32 37.61 3.91
CA ASP A 322 -13.16 38.77 4.28
C ASP A 322 -13.51 39.03 5.76
#